data_AF-A0A7J9K8D4-F1
#
_entry.id   AF-A0A7J9K8D4-F1
#
_cell.length_a   1.000
_cell.length_b   1.000
_cell.length_c   1.000
_cell.angle_alpha   90.00
_cell.angle_beta   90.00
_cell.angle_gamma   90.00
#
_symmetry.space_group_name_H-M   'P 1'
#
loop_
_entity.id
_entity.type
_entity.pdbx_description
1 polymer ?
#
loop_
_entity_poly.entity_id
_entity_poly.type
_entity_poly.pdbx_seq_one_letter_code
_entity_poly.pdbx_strand_id
1 'polypeptide(L)'
;MELDSVELELDQGGFALKKEMLDDRRFPKMHLNLQRLLQVIAHGEQVFPRVKEKCSSKHWFASEDINSLEELIGRLRRLKENVGFLANRVTAIQAGLDSWQSEQINRKLYYLSFLSIIFLPLSTITGVFGMNVGGVPWTVQKNPALKDGFRNVMLLCLAMLILVLLCFIFPALYSRLSAWRQRRSLRRNWSYNQRSFLRRSVGIQESGSGGYLKI
;
A
#
# COMPACT_ATOMS: atom_id res chain seq x y z
N MET A 1 3.17 -24.34 -11.54
CA MET A 1 4.36 -24.93 -10.90
C MET A 1 5.65 -24.26 -11.37
N GLU A 2 6.07 -24.34 -12.63
CA GLU A 2 7.31 -23.63 -13.07
C GLU A 2 7.17 -22.09 -13.11
N LEU A 3 5.99 -21.55 -13.46
CA LEU A 3 5.75 -20.10 -13.38
C LEU A 3 5.73 -19.58 -11.94
N ASP A 4 5.12 -20.31 -11.01
CA ASP A 4 5.04 -19.91 -9.61
C ASP A 4 6.42 -19.89 -8.94
N SER A 5 7.31 -20.81 -9.31
CA SER A 5 8.70 -20.82 -8.80
C SER A 5 9.53 -19.68 -9.37
N VAL A 6 9.35 -19.34 -10.65
CA VAL A 6 10.07 -18.22 -11.29
C VAL A 6 9.57 -16.88 -10.75
N GLU A 7 8.26 -16.73 -10.52
CA GLU A 7 7.69 -15.53 -9.91
C GLU A 7 8.16 -15.35 -8.47
N LEU A 8 8.29 -16.45 -7.71
CA LEU A 8 8.79 -16.44 -6.33
C LEU A 8 10.29 -16.13 -6.25
N GLU A 9 11.11 -16.62 -7.18
CA GLU A 9 12.53 -16.21 -7.28
C GLU A 9 12.69 -14.75 -7.66
N LEU A 10 11.89 -14.24 -8.60
CA LEU A 10 11.88 -12.81 -8.94
C LEU A 10 11.46 -11.94 -7.75
N ASP A 11 10.44 -12.37 -7.01
CA ASP A 11 9.96 -11.63 -5.84
C ASP A 11 10.98 -11.68 -4.70
N GLN A 12 11.69 -12.80 -4.50
CA GLN A 12 12.81 -12.89 -3.56
C GLN A 12 14.01 -12.01 -3.96
N GLY A 13 14.40 -12.02 -5.24
CA GLY A 13 15.46 -11.16 -5.75
C GLY A 13 15.11 -9.67 -5.62
N GLY A 14 13.87 -9.31 -5.95
CA GLY A 14 13.33 -7.97 -5.76
C GLY A 14 13.23 -7.56 -4.29
N PHE A 15 12.88 -8.49 -3.41
CA PHE A 15 12.81 -8.28 -1.96
C PHE A 15 14.20 -8.00 -1.36
N ALA A 16 15.20 -8.83 -1.69
CA ALA A 16 16.57 -8.66 -1.21
C ALA A 16 17.15 -7.31 -1.66
N LEU A 17 16.96 -6.97 -2.93
CA LEU A 17 17.39 -5.71 -3.51
C LEU A 17 16.69 -4.50 -2.87
N LYS A 18 15.35 -4.54 -2.69
CA LYS A 18 14.62 -3.47 -1.98
C LYS A 18 15.10 -3.31 -0.54
N LYS A 19 15.40 -4.42 0.15
CA LYS A 19 15.90 -4.42 1.53
C LYS A 19 17.29 -3.79 1.62
N GLU A 20 18.21 -4.17 0.74
CA GLU A 20 19.55 -3.59 0.64
C GLU A 20 19.48 -2.08 0.32
N MET A 21 18.60 -1.69 -0.59
CA MET A 21 18.37 -0.28 -0.94
C MET A 21 17.86 0.58 0.23
N LEU A 22 17.07 -0.02 1.12
CA LEU A 22 16.56 0.60 2.34
C LEU A 22 17.66 0.76 3.40
N ASP A 23 18.50 -0.26 3.58
CA ASP A 23 19.49 -0.32 4.66
C ASP A 23 20.61 0.72 4.47
N ASP A 24 21.12 0.88 3.24
CA ASP A 24 22.20 1.83 2.95
C ASP A 24 21.76 3.31 2.97
N ARG A 25 20.46 3.60 3.13
CA ARG A 25 19.86 4.94 2.97
C ARG A 25 20.31 5.65 1.69
N ARG A 26 20.56 4.91 0.60
CA ARG A 26 21.09 5.47 -0.67
C ARG A 26 20.11 6.42 -1.32
N PHE A 27 18.82 6.07 -1.33
CA PHE A 27 17.77 6.87 -1.96
C PHE A 27 17.57 8.23 -1.27
N PRO A 28 17.45 8.30 0.08
CA PRO A 28 17.44 9.58 0.78
C PRO A 28 18.66 10.46 0.48
N LYS A 29 19.87 9.88 0.48
CA LYS A 29 21.10 10.61 0.14
C LYS A 29 21.09 11.11 -1.32
N MET A 30 20.63 10.27 -2.25
CA MET A 30 20.54 10.59 -3.66
C MET A 30 19.49 11.68 -3.92
N HIS A 31 18.33 11.61 -3.26
CA HIS A 31 17.30 12.64 -3.31
C HIS A 31 17.85 14.00 -2.83
N LEU A 32 18.54 14.03 -1.68
CA LEU A 32 19.16 15.25 -1.15
C LEU A 32 20.24 15.81 -2.10
N ASN A 33 21.10 14.96 -2.65
CA ASN A 33 22.13 15.40 -3.59
C ASN A 33 21.53 15.94 -4.89
N LEU A 34 20.48 15.32 -5.42
CA LEU A 34 19.75 15.81 -6.59
C LEU A 34 19.07 17.14 -6.31
N GLN A 35 18.48 17.33 -5.13
CA GLN A 35 17.89 18.60 -4.72
C GLN A 35 18.94 19.70 -4.63
N ARG A 36 20.10 19.44 -4.00
CA ARG A 36 21.21 20.40 -3.94
C ARG A 36 21.71 20.78 -5.34
N LEU A 37 21.89 19.79 -6.21
CA LEU A 37 22.31 20.01 -7.59
C LEU A 37 21.28 20.86 -8.35
N LEU A 38 19.99 20.55 -8.22
CA LEU A 38 18.91 21.30 -8.84
C LEU A 38 18.86 22.74 -8.33
N GLN A 39 19.11 22.97 -7.04
CA GLN A 39 19.18 24.31 -6.46
C GLN A 39 20.34 25.12 -7.03
N VAL A 40 21.54 24.53 -7.15
CA VAL A 40 22.70 25.18 -7.77
C VAL A 40 22.43 25.53 -9.23
N ILE A 41 21.86 24.59 -10.00
CA ILE A 41 21.49 24.81 -11.40
C ILE A 41 20.42 25.91 -11.52
N ALA A 42 19.42 25.90 -10.64
CA ALA A 42 18.36 26.92 -10.63
C ALA A 42 18.91 28.31 -10.32
N HIS A 43 19.87 28.43 -9.39
CA HIS A 43 20.58 29.69 -9.15
C HIS A 43 21.39 30.12 -10.37
N GLY A 44 22.12 29.19 -11.01
CA GLY A 44 22.83 29.48 -12.25
C GLY A 44 21.90 30.05 -13.32
N GLU A 45 20.75 29.43 -13.54
CA GLU A 45 19.77 29.84 -14.55
C GLU A 45 19.21 31.26 -14.30
N GLN A 46 19.20 31.75 -13.06
CA GLN A 46 18.84 33.13 -12.73
C GLN A 46 20.00 34.12 -12.95
N VAL A 47 21.24 33.68 -12.73
CA VAL A 47 22.43 34.54 -12.79
C VAL A 47 22.95 34.70 -14.22
N PHE A 48 23.05 33.62 -14.99
CA PHE A 48 23.65 33.65 -16.33
C PHE A 48 22.96 34.61 -17.31
N PRO A 49 21.61 34.72 -17.36
CA PRO A 49 20.95 35.73 -18.19
C PRO A 49 21.30 37.16 -17.81
N ARG A 50 21.43 37.45 -16.51
CA ARG A 50 21.86 38.77 -16.01
C ARG A 50 23.30 39.08 -16.38
N VAL A 51 24.17 38.07 -16.33
CA VAL A 51 25.56 38.19 -16.78
C VAL A 51 25.59 38.48 -18.28
N LYS A 52 24.80 37.77 -19.10
CA LYS A 52 24.68 38.02 -20.54
C LYS A 52 24.26 39.46 -20.84
N GLU A 53 23.24 39.96 -20.15
CA GLU A 53 22.76 41.33 -20.30
C GLU A 53 23.87 42.37 -20.01
N LYS A 54 24.63 42.18 -18.92
CA LYS A 54 25.76 43.05 -18.58
C LYS A 54 26.90 42.95 -19.59
N CYS A 55 27.26 41.74 -20.05
CA CYS A 55 28.28 41.53 -21.07
C CYS A 55 27.90 42.20 -22.40
N SER A 56 26.63 42.10 -22.82
CA SER A 56 26.13 42.71 -24.06
C SER A 56 26.23 44.24 -24.08
N SER A 57 26.30 44.89 -22.91
CA SER A 57 26.47 46.35 -22.80
C SER A 57 27.93 46.83 -22.91
N LYS A 58 28.90 45.90 -22.95
CA LYS A 58 30.34 46.22 -22.96
C LYS A 58 30.90 46.09 -24.38
N HIS A 59 31.64 47.10 -24.83
CA HIS A 59 32.18 47.16 -26.19
C HIS A 59 33.26 46.11 -26.53
N TRP A 60 33.79 45.41 -25.51
CA TRP A 60 34.89 44.44 -25.65
C TRP A 60 34.40 42.98 -25.69
N PHE A 61 33.08 42.77 -25.66
CA PHE A 61 32.45 41.46 -25.86
C PHE A 61 32.00 41.33 -27.31
N ALA A 62 32.43 40.29 -28.01
CA ALA A 62 32.02 40.03 -29.39
C ALA A 62 30.58 39.46 -29.44
N SER A 63 29.89 39.66 -30.56
CA SER A 63 28.56 39.10 -30.80
C SER A 63 28.53 37.58 -30.74
N GLU A 64 29.60 36.93 -31.20
CA GLU A 64 29.77 35.48 -31.18
C GLU A 64 29.81 34.92 -29.75
N ASP A 65 30.46 35.64 -28.83
CA ASP A 65 30.54 35.25 -27.40
C ASP A 65 29.17 35.36 -26.72
N ILE A 66 28.39 36.39 -27.06
CA ILE A 66 27.02 36.58 -26.55
C ILE A 66 26.10 35.44 -27.04
N ASN A 67 26.22 35.05 -28.31
CA ASN A 67 25.46 33.93 -28.87
C ASN A 67 25.86 32.59 -28.21
N SER A 68 27.16 32.39 -27.97
CA SER A 68 27.67 31.21 -27.26
C SER A 68 27.12 31.15 -25.82
N LEU A 69 27.06 32.28 -25.13
CA LEU A 69 26.50 32.36 -23.78
C LEU A 69 24.99 32.08 -23.76
N GLU A 70 24.23 32.53 -24.77
CA GLU A 70 22.82 32.19 -24.93
C GLU A 70 22.62 30.68 -25.12
N GLU A 71 23.47 30.04 -25.93
CA GLU A 71 23.41 28.59 -26.12
C GLU A 71 23.70 27.85 -24.80
N LEU A 72 24.70 28.29 -24.03
CA LEU A 72 25.02 27.75 -22.71
C LEU A 72 23.86 27.88 -21.72
N ILE A 73 23.18 29.04 -21.71
CA ILE A 73 21.96 29.24 -20.90
C ILE A 73 20.87 28.24 -21.33
N GLY A 74 20.68 28.05 -22.64
CA GLY A 74 19.75 27.06 -23.17
C GLY A 74 20.09 25.62 -22.75
N ARG A 75 21.38 25.26 -22.74
CA ARG A 75 21.86 23.95 -22.25
C ARG A 75 21.63 23.79 -20.74
N LEU A 76 21.84 24.85 -19.96
CA LEU A 76 21.61 24.86 -18.51
C LEU A 76 20.12 24.66 -18.18
N ARG A 77 19.21 25.30 -18.93
CA ARG A 77 17.76 25.10 -18.79
C ARG A 77 17.35 23.64 -19.02
N ARG A 78 17.83 23.03 -20.11
CA ARG A 78 17.57 21.61 -20.39
C ARG A 78 18.14 20.70 -19.31
N LEU A 79 19.33 21.01 -18.79
CA LEU A 79 19.93 20.26 -17.68
C LEU A 79 19.07 20.34 -16.41
N LYS A 80 18.55 21.53 -16.08
CA LYS A 80 17.62 21.72 -14.95
C LYS A 80 16.39 20.83 -15.06
N GLU A 81 15.77 20.80 -16.24
CA GLU A 81 14.59 19.98 -16.51
C GLU A 81 14.89 18.49 -16.35
N ASN A 82 16.00 18.01 -16.92
CA ASN A 82 16.44 16.62 -16.81
C ASN A 82 16.72 16.21 -15.35
N VAL A 83 17.42 17.06 -14.59
CA VAL A 83 17.70 16.81 -13.17
C VAL A 83 16.40 16.85 -12.35
N GLY A 84 15.48 17.75 -12.67
CA GLY A 84 14.15 17.83 -12.03
C GLY A 84 13.32 16.57 -12.28
N PHE A 85 13.32 16.07 -13.52
CA PHE A 85 12.67 14.81 -13.84
C PHE A 85 13.28 13.63 -13.07
N LEU A 86 14.61 13.56 -13.00
CA LEU A 86 15.30 12.51 -12.24
C LEU A 86 14.99 12.60 -10.74
N ALA A 87 14.97 13.80 -10.16
CA ALA A 87 14.60 14.02 -8.76
C ALA A 87 13.18 13.52 -8.48
N ASN A 88 12.21 13.84 -9.35
CA ASN A 88 10.83 13.36 -9.22
C ASN A 88 10.74 11.83 -9.27
N ARG A 89 11.49 11.19 -10.17
CA ARG A 89 11.54 9.71 -10.24
C ARG A 89 12.13 9.09 -8.97
N VAL A 90 13.21 9.67 -8.44
CA VAL A 90 13.81 9.20 -7.19
C VAL A 90 12.83 9.34 -6.03
N THR A 91 12.09 10.44 -5.95
CA THR A 91 11.02 10.62 -4.94
C THR A 91 9.93 9.56 -5.06
N ALA A 92 9.49 9.25 -6.28
CA ALA A 92 8.47 8.23 -6.51
C ALA A 92 8.96 6.82 -6.09
N ILE A 93 10.21 6.48 -6.39
CA ILE A 93 10.83 5.22 -5.96
C ILE A 93 10.93 5.17 -4.44
N GLN A 94 11.35 6.27 -3.79
CA GLN A 94 11.44 6.34 -2.34
C GLN A 94 10.07 6.13 -1.68
N ALA A 95 9.01 6.78 -2.17
CA ALA A 95 7.66 6.57 -1.67
C ALA A 95 7.19 5.11 -1.84
N GLY A 96 7.56 4.46 -2.95
CA GLY A 96 7.29 3.04 -3.17
C GLY A 96 8.01 2.12 -2.19
N LEU A 97 9.27 2.43 -1.86
CA LEU A 97 10.05 1.70 -0.86
C LEU A 97 9.47 1.88 0.55
N ASP A 98 9.07 3.09 0.92
CA ASP A 98 8.47 3.39 2.23
C ASP A 98 7.12 2.66 2.40
N SER A 99 6.30 2.64 1.33
CA SER A 99 5.05 1.87 1.29
C SER A 99 5.31 0.37 1.46
N TRP A 100 6.29 -0.17 0.72
CA TRP A 100 6.67 -1.58 0.84
C TRP A 100 7.20 -1.92 2.24
N GLN A 101 8.04 -1.07 2.84
CA GLN A 101 8.55 -1.26 4.18
C GLN A 101 7.42 -1.27 5.22
N SER A 102 6.47 -0.34 5.07
CA SER A 102 5.29 -0.24 5.92
C SER A 102 4.45 -1.51 5.83
N GLU A 103 4.27 -2.09 4.65
CA GLU A 103 3.57 -3.36 4.45
C GLU A 103 4.28 -4.50 5.19
N GLN A 104 5.62 -4.59 5.12
CA GLN A 104 6.38 -5.60 5.85
C GLN A 104 6.25 -5.45 7.37
N ILE A 105 6.30 -4.23 7.87
CA ILE A 105 6.11 -3.94 9.30
C ILE A 105 4.70 -4.31 9.72
N ASN A 106 3.69 -3.91 8.96
CA ASN A 106 2.29 -4.19 9.24
C ASN A 106 2.02 -5.70 9.26
N ARG A 107 2.59 -6.46 8.32
CA ARG A 107 2.50 -7.92 8.30
C ARG A 107 3.15 -8.56 9.53
N LYS A 108 4.31 -8.06 9.97
CA LYS A 108 4.96 -8.54 11.20
C LYS A 108 4.12 -8.21 12.44
N LEU A 109 3.60 -7.00 12.53
CA LEU A 109 2.71 -6.58 13.61
C LEU A 109 1.44 -7.44 13.64
N TYR A 110 0.86 -7.76 12.49
CA TYR A 110 -0.28 -8.67 12.41
C TYR A 110 0.01 -10.02 13.07
N TYR A 111 1.17 -10.65 12.78
CA TYR A 111 1.54 -11.91 13.43
C TYR A 111 1.79 -11.76 14.93
N LEU A 112 2.42 -10.67 15.37
CA LEU A 112 2.64 -10.39 16.80
C LEU A 112 1.32 -10.14 17.54
N SER A 113 0.40 -9.40 16.95
CA SER A 113 -0.94 -9.16 17.51
C SER A 113 -1.74 -10.47 17.60
N PHE A 114 -1.67 -11.32 16.58
CA PHE A 114 -2.27 -12.65 16.62
C PHE A 114 -1.71 -13.51 17.76
N LEU A 115 -0.38 -13.51 17.94
CA LEU A 115 0.26 -14.21 19.04
C LEU A 115 -0.17 -13.68 20.41
N SER A 116 -0.26 -12.35 20.56
CA SER A 116 -0.74 -11.72 21.80
C SER A 116 -2.17 -12.09 22.14
N ILE A 117 -3.07 -12.17 21.16
CA ILE A 117 -4.47 -12.58 21.37
C ILE A 117 -4.57 -14.02 21.94
N ILE A 118 -3.65 -14.90 21.53
CA ILE A 118 -3.55 -16.28 22.03
C ILE A 118 -2.93 -16.31 23.44
N PHE A 119 -1.83 -15.60 23.64
CA PHE A 119 -1.06 -15.66 24.89
C PHE A 119 -1.66 -14.84 26.04
N LEU A 120 -2.39 -13.75 25.77
CA LEU A 120 -3.00 -12.93 26.81
C LEU A 120 -3.97 -13.72 27.73
N PRO A 121 -4.96 -14.48 27.22
CA PRO A 121 -5.86 -15.26 28.08
C PRO A 121 -5.12 -16.41 28.77
N LEU A 122 -4.21 -17.09 28.07
CA LEU A 122 -3.41 -18.18 28.65
C LEU A 122 -2.54 -17.66 29.80
N SER A 123 -1.86 -16.53 29.61
CA SER A 123 -0.99 -15.91 30.61
C SER A 123 -1.78 -15.45 31.82
N THR A 124 -3.00 -14.94 31.62
CA THR A 124 -3.91 -14.58 32.72
C THR A 124 -4.27 -15.81 33.55
N ILE A 125 -4.63 -16.92 32.91
CA ILE A 125 -4.99 -18.16 33.60
C ILE A 125 -3.79 -18.70 34.36
N THR A 126 -2.65 -18.88 33.70
CA THR A 126 -1.43 -19.38 34.37
C THR A 126 -0.94 -18.44 35.47
N GLY A 127 -1.14 -17.12 35.31
CA GLY A 127 -0.84 -16.13 36.33
C GLY A 127 -1.69 -16.31 37.58
N VAL A 128 -3.02 -16.39 37.43
CA VAL A 128 -3.96 -16.58 38.56
C VAL A 128 -3.70 -17.89 39.30
N PHE A 129 -3.45 -18.99 38.57
CA PHE A 129 -3.15 -20.29 39.20
C PHE A 129 -1.70 -20.42 39.71
N GLY A 130 -0.78 -19.57 39.23
CA GLY A 130 0.60 -19.52 39.69
C GLY A 130 0.82 -18.61 40.91
N MET A 131 -0.19 -17.86 41.33
CA MET A 131 -0.14 -17.05 42.55
C MET A 131 -0.18 -17.96 43.79
N ASN A 132 0.72 -17.72 44.74
CA ASN A 132 0.76 -18.42 46.03
C ASN A 132 -0.32 -17.90 47.01
N VAL A 133 -1.59 -17.90 46.59
CA VAL A 133 -2.73 -17.45 47.40
C VAL A 133 -3.72 -18.60 47.64
N GLY A 134 -4.23 -18.70 48.87
CA GLY A 134 -5.24 -19.69 49.23
C GLY A 134 -6.62 -19.33 48.67
N GLY A 135 -7.44 -20.34 48.36
CA GLY A 135 -8.85 -20.14 47.96
C GLY A 135 -9.11 -20.09 46.45
N VAL A 136 -8.10 -20.33 45.60
CA VAL A 136 -8.32 -20.46 44.15
C VAL A 136 -9.11 -21.75 43.87
N PRO A 137 -10.22 -21.70 43.10
CA PRO A 137 -11.02 -22.89 42.77
C PRO A 137 -10.15 -23.97 42.12
N TRP A 138 -10.46 -25.24 42.37
CA TRP A 138 -9.69 -26.43 41.90
C TRP A 138 -8.30 -26.66 42.52
N THR A 139 -7.83 -25.82 43.47
CA THR A 139 -6.55 -26.05 44.18
C THR A 139 -6.69 -26.90 45.46
N VAL A 140 -7.86 -26.91 46.09
CA VAL A 140 -8.11 -27.62 47.37
C VAL A 140 -8.71 -29.00 47.11
N GLN A 141 -7.91 -30.06 47.26
CA GLN A 141 -8.32 -31.46 47.07
C GLN A 141 -9.01 -32.06 48.31
N LYS A 142 -9.95 -31.36 48.95
CA LYS A 142 -10.70 -31.90 50.11
C LYS A 142 -11.91 -32.76 49.73
N ASN A 143 -12.49 -32.56 48.53
CA ASN A 143 -13.65 -33.33 48.06
C ASN A 143 -13.25 -34.35 46.98
N PRO A 144 -13.72 -35.61 47.05
CA PRO A 144 -13.44 -36.64 46.04
C PRO A 144 -14.01 -36.31 44.64
N ALA A 145 -14.97 -35.38 44.55
CA ALA A 145 -15.51 -34.85 43.29
C ALA A 145 -14.59 -33.82 42.58
N LEU A 146 -13.52 -33.34 43.24
CA LEU A 146 -12.57 -32.34 42.72
C LEU A 146 -11.21 -32.95 42.32
N LYS A 147 -11.09 -34.28 42.24
CA LYS A 147 -9.84 -35.00 41.95
C LYS A 147 -9.14 -34.54 40.65
N ASP A 148 -9.89 -33.98 39.71
CA ASP A 148 -9.42 -33.59 38.38
C ASP A 148 -9.21 -32.06 38.21
N GLY A 149 -8.85 -31.35 39.28
CA GLY A 149 -8.64 -29.90 39.25
C GLY A 149 -7.69 -29.41 38.14
N PHE A 150 -6.55 -30.08 37.96
CA PHE A 150 -5.60 -29.79 36.87
C PHE A 150 -6.20 -29.98 35.47
N ARG A 151 -7.01 -31.04 35.28
CA ARG A 151 -7.69 -31.30 34.00
C ARG A 151 -8.74 -30.23 33.70
N ASN A 152 -9.47 -29.77 34.71
CA ASN A 152 -10.45 -28.69 34.55
C ASN A 152 -9.79 -27.36 34.15
N VAL A 153 -8.62 -27.02 34.71
CA VAL A 153 -7.86 -25.82 34.31
C VAL A 153 -7.34 -25.95 32.88
N MET A 154 -6.82 -27.12 32.50
CA MET A 154 -6.42 -27.42 31.12
C MET A 154 -7.59 -27.30 30.13
N LEU A 155 -8.76 -27.82 30.49
CA LEU A 155 -9.98 -27.70 29.69
C LEU A 155 -10.44 -26.24 29.59
N LEU A 156 -10.33 -25.45 30.66
CA LEU A 156 -10.63 -24.02 30.66
C LEU A 156 -9.69 -23.26 29.71
N CYS A 157 -8.39 -23.51 29.77
CA CYS A 157 -7.41 -22.94 28.82
C CYS A 157 -7.75 -23.29 27.37
N LEU A 158 -8.08 -24.55 27.09
CA LEU A 158 -8.45 -24.99 25.75
C LEU A 158 -9.76 -24.35 25.28
N ALA A 159 -10.77 -24.28 26.15
CA ALA A 159 -12.05 -23.65 25.86
C ALA A 159 -11.88 -22.14 25.57
N MET A 160 -11.03 -21.46 26.31
CA MET A 160 -10.70 -20.04 26.07
C MET A 160 -10.00 -19.84 24.72
N LEU A 161 -9.06 -20.71 24.35
CA LEU A 161 -8.44 -20.68 23.02
C LEU A 161 -9.46 -20.90 21.90
N ILE A 162 -10.33 -21.90 22.04
CA ILE A 162 -11.39 -22.19 21.07
C ILE A 162 -12.33 -20.99 20.94
N LEU A 163 -12.73 -20.38 22.05
CA LEU A 163 -13.59 -19.20 22.06
C LEU A 163 -12.95 -18.03 21.30
N VAL A 164 -11.66 -17.77 21.53
CA VAL A 164 -10.91 -16.72 20.82
C VAL A 164 -10.84 -17.01 19.32
N LEU A 165 -10.56 -18.26 18.92
CA LEU A 165 -10.56 -18.67 17.51
C LEU A 165 -11.95 -18.52 16.87
N LEU A 166 -13.02 -18.89 17.58
CA LEU A 166 -14.39 -18.73 17.13
C LEU A 166 -14.76 -17.25 16.95
N CYS A 167 -14.37 -16.39 17.88
CA CYS A 167 -14.54 -14.93 17.77
C CYS A 167 -13.84 -14.36 16.54
N PHE A 168 -12.73 -14.96 16.08
CA PHE A 168 -12.02 -14.51 14.88
C PHE A 168 -12.64 -15.05 13.58
N ILE A 169 -13.18 -16.28 13.61
CA ILE A 169 -13.82 -16.92 12.45
C ILE A 169 -15.20 -16.30 12.17
N PHE A 170 -15.95 -15.93 13.20
CA PHE A 170 -17.33 -15.44 13.08
C PHE A 170 -17.47 -14.18 12.18
N PRO A 171 -16.63 -13.13 12.30
CA PRO A 171 -16.64 -11.97 11.39
C PRO A 171 -16.22 -12.32 9.95
N ALA A 172 -15.26 -13.23 9.78
CA ALA A 172 -14.82 -13.70 8.47
C ALA A 172 -15.91 -14.51 7.77
N LEU A 173 -16.65 -15.33 8.51
CA LEU A 173 -17.79 -16.09 7.99
C LEU A 173 -18.96 -15.16 7.64
N TYR A 174 -19.23 -14.16 8.50
CA TYR A 174 -20.29 -13.19 8.30
C TYR A 174 -20.06 -12.32 7.05
N SER A 175 -18.84 -11.83 6.86
CA SER A 175 -18.48 -11.04 5.67
C SER A 175 -18.55 -11.85 4.37
N ARG A 176 -18.15 -13.13 4.39
CA ARG A 176 -18.33 -14.03 3.23
C ARG A 176 -19.80 -14.29 2.91
N LEU A 177 -20.64 -14.52 3.92
CA LEU A 177 -22.07 -14.71 3.72
C LEU A 177 -22.77 -13.46 3.20
N SER A 178 -22.42 -12.28 3.72
CA SER A 178 -23.03 -11.02 3.29
C SER A 178 -22.61 -10.62 1.88
N ALA A 179 -21.33 -10.79 1.52
CA ALA A 179 -20.84 -10.61 0.15
C ALA A 179 -21.50 -11.58 -0.84
N TRP A 180 -21.71 -12.83 -0.44
CA TRP A 180 -22.45 -13.81 -1.23
C TRP A 180 -23.93 -13.45 -1.38
N ARG A 181 -24.56 -12.93 -0.31
CA ARG A 181 -25.97 -12.48 -0.33
C ARG A 181 -26.16 -11.25 -1.24
N GLN A 182 -25.21 -10.31 -1.26
CA GLN A 182 -25.22 -9.16 -2.18
C GLN A 182 -25.08 -9.57 -3.65
N ARG A 183 -24.18 -10.51 -3.97
CA ARG A 183 -24.07 -11.05 -5.35
C ARG A 183 -25.36 -11.72 -5.82
N ARG A 184 -26.11 -12.37 -4.91
CA ARG A 184 -27.42 -12.97 -5.22
C ARG A 184 -28.50 -11.92 -5.48
N SER A 185 -28.51 -10.78 -4.80
CA SER A 185 -29.54 -9.75 -5.03
C SER A 185 -29.32 -8.98 -6.36
N LEU A 186 -28.07 -8.72 -6.74
CA LEU A 186 -27.74 -8.07 -8.02
C LEU A 186 -28.15 -8.91 -9.23
N ARG A 187 -27.98 -10.25 -9.17
CA ARG A 187 -28.47 -11.15 -10.22
C ARG A 187 -30.00 -11.13 -10.37
N ARG A 188 -30.75 -10.88 -9.30
CA ARG A 188 -32.22 -10.82 -9.35
C ARG A 188 -32.73 -9.52 -9.97
N ASN A 189 -32.02 -8.40 -9.77
CA ASN A 189 -32.37 -7.12 -10.41
C ASN A 189 -31.95 -7.01 -11.88
N TRP A 190 -30.90 -7.72 -12.31
CA TRP A 190 -30.49 -7.76 -13.73
C TRP A 190 -31.55 -8.41 -14.63
N SER A 191 -32.23 -9.45 -14.14
CA SER A 191 -33.33 -10.11 -14.83
C SER A 191 -34.56 -9.22 -15.05
N TYR A 192 -34.79 -8.23 -14.18
CA TYR A 192 -35.97 -7.35 -14.30
C TYR A 192 -35.71 -6.20 -15.27
N ASN A 193 -34.48 -5.67 -15.29
CA ASN A 193 -34.12 -4.52 -16.13
C ASN A 193 -33.81 -4.89 -17.60
N GLN A 194 -33.49 -6.15 -17.91
CA GLN A 194 -33.39 -6.60 -19.31
C GLN A 194 -34.76 -6.68 -20.01
N ARG A 195 -35.83 -7.04 -19.29
CA ARG A 195 -37.19 -7.09 -19.85
C ARG A 195 -37.79 -5.71 -20.11
N SER A 196 -37.40 -4.69 -19.34
CA SER A 196 -37.83 -3.30 -19.59
C SER A 196 -37.11 -2.69 -20.80
N PHE A 197 -35.82 -3.01 -21.01
CA PHE A 197 -35.05 -2.49 -22.14
C PHE A 197 -35.50 -3.06 -23.50
N LEU A 198 -35.80 -4.36 -23.58
CA LEU A 198 -36.30 -4.99 -24.81
C LEU A 198 -37.71 -4.52 -25.20
N ARG A 199 -38.55 -4.14 -24.23
CA ARG A 199 -39.87 -3.53 -24.55
C ARG A 199 -39.76 -2.10 -25.07
N ARG A 200 -38.65 -1.39 -24.81
CA ARG A 200 -38.46 -0.01 -25.29
C ARG A 200 -37.92 0.03 -26.72
N SER A 201 -37.17 -0.97 -27.17
CA SER A 201 -36.65 -1.02 -28.55
C SER A 201 -37.71 -1.44 -29.57
N VAL A 202 -38.72 -2.23 -29.19
CA VAL A 202 -39.80 -2.66 -30.11
C VAL A 202 -40.78 -1.52 -30.43
N GLY A 203 -40.90 -0.49 -29.58
CA GLY A 203 -41.82 0.64 -29.82
C GLY A 203 -41.25 1.79 -30.67
N ILE A 204 -39.97 1.75 -31.06
CA ILE A 204 -39.31 2.87 -31.77
C ILE A 204 -39.16 2.59 -33.29
N GLN A 205 -39.44 1.37 -33.75
CA GLN A 205 -39.15 0.97 -35.13
C GLN A 205 -40.35 1.05 -36.11
N GLU A 206 -41.47 1.67 -35.73
CA GLU A 206 -42.63 1.86 -36.63
C GLU A 206 -42.90 3.31 -37.10
N SER A 207 -42.08 4.30 -36.72
CA SER A 207 -42.33 5.70 -37.13
C SER A 207 -41.10 6.34 -37.73
N GLY A 208 -40.77 6.00 -38.98
CA GLY A 208 -39.67 6.68 -39.66
C GLY A 208 -39.25 6.10 -41.01
N SER A 209 -40.18 5.87 -41.93
CA SER A 209 -39.82 5.77 -43.36
C SER A 209 -41.00 6.13 -44.24
N GLY A 210 -41.00 7.36 -44.76
CA GLY A 210 -42.01 7.79 -45.70
C GLY A 210 -41.91 9.27 -46.03
N GLY A 211 -41.17 9.60 -47.10
CA GLY A 211 -41.50 10.76 -47.91
C GLY A 211 -40.32 11.64 -48.32
N TYR A 212 -39.69 11.32 -49.46
CA TYR A 212 -39.23 12.31 -50.44
C TYR A 212 -39.22 11.69 -51.85
N LEU A 213 -40.18 12.09 -52.69
CA LEU A 213 -40.13 11.98 -54.16
C LEU A 213 -41.19 12.92 -54.79
N LYS A 214 -40.71 13.92 -55.55
CA LYS A 214 -41.31 14.65 -56.71
C LYS A 214 -42.67 15.36 -56.48
N ILE A 215 -42.89 16.62 -56.85
CA ILE A 215 -42.45 17.50 -57.97
C ILE A 215 -42.25 18.91 -57.42
#